data_AF-A0A1I0Y9L6-F1
#
_entry.id   AF-A0A1I0Y9L6-F1
#
_cell.length_a   1.000
_cell.length_b   1.000
_cell.length_c   1.000
_cell.angle_alpha   90.00
_cell.angle_beta   90.00
_cell.angle_gamma   90.00
#
_symmetry.space_group_name_H-M   'P 1'
#
loop_
_entity.id
_entity.type
_entity.pdbx_description
1 polymer ?
#
loop_
_entity_poly.entity_id
_entity_poly.type
_entity_poly.pdbx_seq_one_letter_code
_entity_poly.pdbx_strand_id
1 'polypeptide(L)'
;MGYTVKILPLFRGVKGVRIIHRGPWSDPLLVYRGYMFNYWDIEEALWDHFLADQGENEADYKNLAAVDEQDKRFNQWLQANRETQNYLDDCILGKCYTGYFYK
;
A
#
# COMPACT_ATOMS: atom_id res chain seq x y z
N MET A 1 26.88 -3.10 -0.03
CA MET A 1 25.64 -2.47 -0.54
C MET A 1 24.90 -1.87 0.64
N GLY A 2 24.75 -0.54 0.67
CA GLY A 2 24.02 0.13 1.75
C GLY A 2 22.52 0.07 1.51
N TYR A 3 21.74 -0.09 2.57
CA TYR A 3 20.28 0.06 2.52
C TYR A 3 19.89 1.37 3.21
N THR A 4 18.92 2.08 2.65
CA THR A 4 18.35 3.28 3.25
C THR A 4 17.08 2.89 3.99
N VAL A 5 17.04 3.17 5.30
CA VAL A 5 15.82 3.01 6.11
C VAL A 5 15.17 4.37 6.28
N LYS A 6 13.95 4.52 5.79
CA LYS A 6 13.11 5.68 6.05
C LYS A 6 11.99 5.27 6.99
N ILE A 7 11.98 5.83 8.19
CA ILE A 7 10.85 5.67 9.10
C ILE A 7 9.73 6.56 8.58
N LEU A 8 8.59 5.96 8.23
CA LEU A 8 7.41 6.75 7.91
C LEU A 8 6.64 7.00 9.21
N PRO A 9 6.42 8.26 9.61
CA PRO A 9 5.62 8.56 10.79
C PRO A 9 4.18 8.03 10.64
N LEU A 10 3.71 7.96 9.40
CA LEU A 10 2.43 7.38 8.99
C LEU A 10 2.56 6.84 7.56
N PHE A 11 2.31 5.55 7.34
CA PHE A 11 2.13 4.98 6.00
C PHE A 11 0.65 4.71 5.81
N ARG A 12 -0.03 5.46 4.92
CA ARG A 12 -1.46 5.25 4.61
C ARG A 12 -2.37 5.18 5.85
N GLY A 13 -2.05 5.92 6.90
CA GLY A 13 -2.77 5.87 8.19
C GLY A 13 -2.18 4.94 9.25
N VAL A 14 -1.30 4.02 8.85
CA VAL A 14 -0.66 3.03 9.71
C VAL A 14 0.59 3.60 10.36
N LYS A 15 0.67 3.49 11.69
CA LYS A 15 1.87 3.88 12.47
C LYS A 15 2.87 2.74 12.56
N GLY A 16 4.15 3.09 12.67
CA GLY A 16 5.22 2.12 12.92
C GLY A 16 5.67 1.33 11.69
N VAL A 17 5.33 1.83 10.50
CA VAL A 17 5.80 1.28 9.23
C VAL A 17 7.15 1.89 8.87
N ARG A 18 8.09 1.04 8.47
CA ARG A 18 9.42 1.44 7.98
C ARG A 18 9.53 1.08 6.51
N ILE A 19 10.09 1.97 5.69
CA ILE A 19 10.46 1.64 4.31
C ILE A 19 11.95 1.34 4.25
N ILE A 20 12.31 0.23 3.62
CA ILE A 20 13.67 -0.16 3.31
C ILE A 20 13.88 -0.11 1.80
N HIS A 21 14.87 0.63 1.35
CA HIS A 21 15.38 0.56 -0.02
C HIS A 21 16.69 -0.22 -0.04
N ARG A 22 16.75 -1.31 -0.81
CA ARG A 22 17.95 -2.17 -0.93
C ARG A 22 18.94 -1.71 -2.01
N GLY A 23 18.62 -0.63 -2.71
CA GLY A 23 19.45 -0.04 -3.76
C GLY A 23 18.62 0.88 -4.67
N PRO A 24 19.26 1.55 -5.65
CA PRO A 24 18.58 2.45 -6.58
C PRO A 24 17.55 1.75 -7.48
N TRP A 25 17.74 0.44 -7.70
CA TRP A 25 16.97 -0.40 -8.61
C TRP A 25 16.13 -1.45 -7.87
N SER A 26 16.12 -1.41 -6.54
CA SER A 26 15.35 -2.36 -5.74
C SER A 26 14.02 -1.75 -5.36
N ASP A 27 12.97 -2.56 -5.47
CA ASP A 27 11.66 -2.18 -4.98
C ASP A 27 11.70 -1.86 -3.49
N PRO A 28 10.94 -0.84 -3.05
CA PRO A 28 10.85 -0.51 -1.64
C PRO A 28 10.17 -1.67 -0.89
N LEU A 29 10.65 -1.94 0.32
CA LEU A 29 10.03 -2.92 1.21
C LEU A 29 9.42 -2.20 2.41
N LEU A 30 8.20 -2.55 2.75
CA LEU A 30 7.52 -2.13 3.96
C LEU A 30 7.84 -3.12 5.08
N VAL A 31 8.31 -2.60 6.22
CA VAL A 31 8.54 -3.37 7.43
C VAL A 31 7.57 -2.92 8.50
N TYR A 32 6.72 -3.85 8.93
CA TYR A 32 5.69 -3.61 9.94
C TYR A 32 5.60 -4.81 10.87
N ARG A 33 5.65 -4.58 12.18
CA ARG A 33 5.62 -5.63 13.23
C ARG A 33 6.57 -6.82 13.02
N GLY A 34 7.70 -6.59 12.35
CA GLY A 34 8.70 -7.63 12.07
C GLY A 34 8.48 -8.39 10.76
N TYR A 35 7.38 -8.13 10.05
CA TYR A 35 7.10 -8.68 8.72
C TYR A 35 7.57 -7.72 7.62
N MET A 36 8.01 -8.29 6.50
CA MET A 36 8.40 -7.53 5.31
C MET A 36 7.39 -7.75 4.19
N PHE A 37 6.95 -6.66 3.58
CA PHE A 37 6.04 -6.65 2.44
C PHE A 37 6.67 -5.88 1.29
N ASN A 38 6.35 -6.26 0.05
CA ASN A 38 6.68 -5.42 -1.10
C ASN A 38 5.78 -4.17 -1.07
N TYR A 39 6.38 -2.99 -1.22
CA TYR A 39 5.63 -1.74 -1.24
C TYR A 39 4.57 -1.72 -2.35
N TRP A 40 4.95 -2.16 -3.57
CA TRP A 40 4.07 -2.13 -4.72
C TRP A 40 2.91 -3.12 -4.57
N ASP A 41 3.16 -4.33 -4.08
CA ASP A 41 2.09 -5.31 -3.84
C ASP A 41 1.03 -4.76 -2.86
N ILE A 42 1.46 -4.04 -1.82
CA ILE A 42 0.54 -3.43 -0.85
C ILE A 42 -0.22 -2.25 -1.49
N GLU A 43 0.46 -1.40 -2.27
CA GLU A 43 -0.18 -0.27 -2.93
C GLU A 43 -1.19 -0.72 -4.01
N GLU A 44 -0.83 -1.70 -4.83
CA GLU A 44 -1.73 -2.28 -5.84
C GLU A 44 -2.95 -2.91 -5.19
N ALA A 45 -2.77 -3.69 -4.11
CA ALA A 45 -3.91 -4.28 -3.43
C ALA A 45 -4.83 -3.23 -2.79
N LEU A 46 -4.28 -2.18 -2.17
CA LEU A 46 -5.09 -1.07 -1.64
C LEU A 46 -5.83 -0.34 -2.77
N TRP A 47 -5.20 -0.19 -3.93
CA TRP A 47 -5.81 0.41 -5.11
C TRP A 47 -6.98 -0.43 -5.64
N ASP A 48 -6.81 -1.74 -5.73
CA ASP A 48 -7.87 -2.66 -6.15
C ASP A 48 -9.07 -2.64 -5.19
N HIS A 49 -8.81 -2.58 -3.88
CA HIS A 49 -9.88 -2.41 -2.89
C HIS A 49 -10.62 -1.09 -3.06
N PHE A 50 -9.89 0.00 -3.31
CA PHE A 50 -10.50 1.29 -3.61
C PHE A 50 -11.42 1.21 -4.83
N LEU A 51 -10.95 0.64 -5.94
CA LEU A 51 -11.75 0.49 -7.17
C LEU A 51 -12.99 -0.39 -6.94
N ALA A 52 -12.82 -1.51 -6.21
CA ALA A 52 -13.92 -2.41 -5.87
C ALA A 52 -15.01 -1.70 -5.04
N ASP A 53 -14.63 -0.86 -4.08
CA ASP A 53 -15.57 -0.06 -3.28
C ASP A 53 -16.34 0.97 -4.12
N GLN A 54 -15.72 1.51 -5.17
CA GLN A 54 -16.40 2.41 -6.11
C GLN A 54 -17.26 1.66 -7.14
N GLY A 55 -17.11 0.33 -7.26
CA GLY A 55 -17.69 -0.44 -8.35
C GLY A 55 -17.08 -0.11 -9.71
N GLU A 56 -15.84 0.40 -9.72
CA GLU A 56 -15.10 0.82 -10.91
C GLU A 56 -14.04 -0.24 -11.25
N ASN A 57 -13.69 -0.36 -12.53
CA ASN A 57 -12.50 -1.11 -12.93
C ASN A 57 -11.36 -0.14 -13.27
N GLU A 58 -10.12 -0.64 -13.25
CA GLU A 58 -8.95 0.23 -13.40
C GLU A 58 -8.90 0.94 -14.75
N ALA A 59 -9.24 0.23 -15.83
CA ALA A 59 -9.17 0.76 -17.19
C ALA A 59 -10.14 1.93 -17.39
N ASP A 60 -11.37 1.78 -16.91
CA ASP A 60 -12.39 2.81 -17.00
C ASP A 60 -12.06 3.98 -16.08
N TYR A 61 -11.62 3.70 -14.85
CA TYR A 61 -11.21 4.73 -13.90
C TYR A 61 -10.09 5.63 -14.43
N LYS A 62 -9.06 5.02 -15.02
CA LYS A 62 -7.93 5.75 -15.61
C LYS A 62 -8.32 6.66 -16.78
N ASN A 63 -9.42 6.35 -17.46
CA ASN A 63 -9.94 7.15 -18.57
C ASN A 63 -10.88 8.28 -18.12
N LEU A 64 -11.46 8.19 -16.92
CA LEU A 64 -12.46 9.14 -16.42
C LEU A 64 -11.87 10.36 -15.71
N ALA A 65 -10.66 10.23 -15.15
CA ALA A 65 -10.06 11.27 -14.32
C ALA A 65 -8.58 11.49 -14.65
N ALA A 66 -8.12 12.74 -14.51
CA ALA A 66 -6.69 13.06 -14.56
C ALA A 66 -5.96 12.44 -13.35
N VAL A 67 -4.67 12.12 -13.52
CA VAL A 67 -3.86 11.39 -12.52
C VAL A 67 -3.87 12.07 -11.14
N ASP A 68 -3.89 13.40 -11.10
CA ASP A 68 -3.98 14.17 -9.86
C ASP A 68 -5.32 13.99 -9.13
N GLU A 69 -6.43 13.92 -9.86
CA GLU A 69 -7.74 13.65 -9.26
C GLU A 69 -7.87 12.18 -8.84
N GLN A 70 -7.25 11.25 -9.58
CA GLN A 70 -7.15 9.84 -9.19
C GLN A 70 -6.45 9.69 -7.84
N ASP A 71 -5.26 10.29 -7.70
CA ASP A 71 -4.48 10.28 -6.45
C ASP A 71 -5.24 10.92 -5.30
N LYS A 72 -5.95 12.01 -5.56
CA LYS A 72 -6.74 12.72 -4.55
C LYS A 72 -7.90 11.86 -4.04
N ARG A 73 -8.68 11.23 -4.92
CA ARG A 73 -9.78 10.33 -4.55
C ARG A 73 -9.28 9.14 -3.75
N PHE A 74 -8.18 8.53 -4.18
CA PHE A 74 -7.56 7.42 -3.46
C PHE A 74 -7.07 7.84 -2.07
N ASN A 75 -6.37 8.97 -1.97
CA ASN A 75 -5.92 9.51 -0.68
C ASN A 75 -7.09 9.84 0.26
N GLN A 76 -8.21 10.34 -0.26
CA GLN A 76 -9.43 10.58 0.52
C GLN A 76 -10.06 9.28 1.01
N TRP A 77 -10.13 8.25 0.15
CA TRP A 77 -10.63 6.93 0.53
C TRP A 77 -9.78 6.30 1.64
N LEU A 78 -8.45 6.40 1.56
CA LEU A 78 -7.52 5.94 2.60
C LEU A 78 -7.69 6.68 3.95
N GLN A 79 -8.05 7.96 3.91
CA GLN A 79 -8.29 8.76 5.11
C GLN A 79 -9.66 8.45 5.74
N ALA A 80 -10.68 8.21 4.91
CA ALA A 80 -12.04 7.92 5.35
C ALA A 80 -12.17 6.50 5.92
N ASN A 81 -11.49 5.52 5.32
CA ASN A 81 -11.60 4.12 5.70
C ASN A 81 -10.52 3.71 6.71
N ARG A 82 -10.63 4.17 7.97
CA ARG A 82 -9.71 3.76 9.04
C ARG A 82 -9.64 2.24 9.24
N GLU A 83 -10.67 1.48 8.90
CA GLU A 83 -10.66 0.02 9.02
C GLU A 83 -9.77 -0.66 7.97
N THR A 84 -9.50 -0.02 6.82
CA THR A 84 -8.47 -0.46 5.85
C THR A 84 -7.04 -0.18 6.32
N GLN A 85 -6.87 0.63 7.38
CA GLN A 85 -5.54 0.95 7.95
C GLN A 85 -4.86 -0.24 8.62
N ASN A 86 -5.45 -1.43 8.57
CA ASN A 86 -4.78 -2.61 9.02
C ASN A 86 -4.73 -3.72 7.96
N TYR A 87 -4.73 -3.34 6.68
CA TYR A 87 -4.40 -4.27 5.59
C TYR A 87 -3.10 -5.05 5.84
N LEU A 88 -2.09 -4.40 6.44
CA LEU A 88 -0.84 -5.07 6.86
C LEU A 88 -1.07 -6.06 8.02
N ASP A 89 -1.96 -5.76 8.98
CA ASP A 89 -2.33 -6.72 10.03
C ASP A 89 -3.16 -7.89 9.43
N ASP A 90 -4.07 -7.62 8.49
CA ASP A 90 -4.82 -8.65 7.77
C ASP A 90 -3.89 -9.55 6.95
N CYS A 91 -2.86 -8.98 6.34
CA CYS A 91 -1.79 -9.72 5.69
C CYS A 91 -1.05 -10.65 6.65
N ILE A 92 -0.70 -10.17 7.85
CA ILE A 92 -0.08 -11.01 8.89
C ILE A 92 -1.01 -12.15 9.32
N LEU A 93 -2.32 -11.90 9.37
CA LEU A 93 -3.34 -12.88 9.72
C LEU A 93 -3.73 -13.81 8.55
N GLY A 94 -3.08 -13.68 7.38
CA GLY A 94 -3.35 -14.50 6.19
C GLY A 94 -4.66 -14.16 5.47
N LYS A 95 -5.19 -12.96 5.68
CA LYS A 95 -6.47 -12.50 5.13
C LYS A 95 -6.34 -11.56 3.93
N CYS A 96 -5.12 -11.28 3.47
CA CYS A 96 -4.87 -10.37 2.36
C CYS A 96 -4.40 -11.12 1.10
N TYR A 97 -4.75 -10.57 -0.06
CA TYR A 97 -4.29 -11.02 -1.38
C TYR A 97 -2.93 -10.39 -1.68
N THR A 98 -1.84 -10.93 -1.11
CA THR A 98 -0.50 -10.64 -1.66
C THR A 98 0.27 -11.95 -1.80
N GLY A 99 0.76 -12.20 -3.02
CA GLY A 99 1.33 -13.49 -3.43
C GLY A 99 2.73 -13.79 -2.86
N TYR A 100 3.32 -12.91 -2.06
CA TYR A 100 4.72 -13.06 -1.62
C TYR A 100 4.95 -12.55 -0.19
N PHE A 101 4.79 -13.44 0.81
CA PHE A 101 5.28 -13.21 2.16
C PHE A 101 6.69 -13.79 2.30
N TYR A 102 7.68 -12.93 2.57
CA TYR A 102 8.99 -13.37 3.05
C TYR A 102 8.98 -13.31 4.58
N LYS A 103 9.11 -14.48 5.23
CA LYS A 103 9.29 -14.59 6.69
C LYS A 103 10.75 -14.38 7.08
#